data_AF-A0A1F9YDD3-F1
#
_entry.id   AF-A0A1F9YDD3-F1
#
_cell.length_a   1.000
_cell.length_b   1.000
_cell.length_c   1.000
_cell.angle_alpha   90.00
_cell.angle_beta   90.00
_cell.angle_gamma   90.00
#
_symmetry.space_group_name_H-M   'P 1'
#
loop_
_entity.id
_entity.type
_entity.pdbx_description
1 polymer ?
#
loop_
_entity_poly.entity_id
_entity_poly.type
_entity_poly.pdbx_seq_one_letter_code
_entity_poly.pdbx_strand_id
1 'polypeptide(L)' 'MNFHELKQIVGTYVISYFDHKNFETDIPEFKGNVQTVENLIRIIVDKLCGKWPKGIDLISLKIFETTDNWAEYSV' A
#
# COMPACT_ATOMS: atom_id res chain seq x y z
N MET A 1 0.68 19.28 0.36
CA MET A 1 0.18 18.23 1.27
C MET A 1 0.89 18.38 2.60
N ASN A 2 0.12 18.41 3.69
CA ASN A 2 0.63 18.29 5.05
C ASN A 2 0.47 16.85 5.57
N PHE A 3 0.96 16.58 6.78
CA PHE A 3 0.87 15.24 7.38
C PHE A 3 -0.56 14.79 7.71
N HIS A 4 -1.49 15.72 7.92
CA HIS A 4 -2.90 15.39 8.15
C HIS A 4 -3.53 14.81 6.88
N GLU A 5 -3.35 15.49 5.75
CA GLU A 5 -3.82 15.04 4.45
C GLU A 5 -3.18 13.71 4.05
N LEU A 6 -1.87 13.56 4.25
CA LEU A 6 -1.16 12.30 4.00
C LEU A 6 -1.75 11.15 4.82
N LYS A 7 -1.96 11.36 6.12
CA LYS A 7 -2.56 10.36 7.02
C LYS A 7 -3.97 9.98 6.56
N GLN A 8 -4.77 10.93 6.08
CA GLN A 8 -6.10 10.66 5.54
C GLN A 8 -6.06 9.82 4.27
N ILE A 9 -5.19 10.16 3.31
CA ILE A 9 -5.03 9.41 2.05
C ILE A 9 -4.60 7.97 2.37
N VAL A 10 -3.54 7.79 3.14
CA VAL A 10 -3.03 6.45 3.50
C VAL A 10 -4.06 5.68 4.33
N GLY A 11 -4.69 6.32 5.31
CA GLY A 11 -5.73 5.71 6.13
C GLY A 11 -6.93 5.21 5.30
N THR A 12 -7.37 6.02 4.34
CA THR A 12 -8.53 5.72 3.50
C THR A 12 -8.22 4.65 2.47
N TYR A 13 -7.16 4.82 1.67
CA TYR A 13 -6.92 3.97 0.50
C TYR A 13 -6.07 2.74 0.79
N VAL A 14 -5.31 2.74 1.90
CA VAL A 14 -4.42 1.64 2.27
C VAL A 14 -4.92 0.97 3.54
N ILE A 15 -4.86 1.65 4.69
CA ILE A 15 -5.10 1.00 5.99
C ILE A 15 -6.50 0.39 6.05
N SER A 16 -7.55 1.15 5.73
CA SER A 16 -8.92 0.63 5.75
C SER A 16 -9.16 -0.56 4.82
N TYR A 17 -8.32 -0.71 3.78
CA TYR A 17 -8.44 -1.79 2.82
C TYR A 17 -7.81 -3.09 3.31
N PHE A 18 -6.70 -3.03 4.06
CA PHE A 18 -5.92 -4.20 4.47
C PHE A 18 -6.11 -4.57 5.96
N ASP A 19 -6.47 -3.62 6.81
CA ASP A 19 -6.53 -3.83 8.25
C ASP A 19 -7.56 -4.90 8.64
N HIS A 20 -7.17 -5.79 9.55
CA HIS A 20 -7.96 -6.93 10.02
C HIS A 20 -8.58 -7.83 8.92
N LYS A 21 -7.91 -7.97 7.76
CA LYS A 21 -8.37 -8.84 6.67
C LYS A 21 -7.44 -10.03 6.42
N ASN A 22 -8.02 -11.13 5.96
CA ASN A 22 -7.27 -12.22 5.37
C ASN A 22 -7.00 -11.93 3.88
N PHE A 23 -5.74 -12.04 3.47
CA PHE A 23 -5.35 -11.70 2.10
C PHE A 23 -5.99 -12.63 1.07
N GLU A 24 -6.06 -13.94 1.32
CA GLU A 24 -6.60 -14.90 0.36
C GLU A 24 -8.11 -14.73 0.13
N THR A 25 -8.87 -14.55 1.21
CA THR A 25 -10.34 -14.57 1.13
C THR A 25 -10.93 -13.19 0.86
N ASP A 26 -10.34 -12.15 1.45
CA ASP A 26 -10.96 -10.82 1.55
C ASP A 26 -10.37 -9.81 0.58
N ILE A 27 -9.21 -10.12 -0.02
CA ILE A 27 -8.50 -9.24 -0.94
C ILE A 27 -8.44 -9.89 -2.34
N PRO A 28 -9.29 -9.45 -3.28
CA PRO A 28 -9.36 -10.00 -4.63
C PRO A 28 -8.02 -10.06 -5.35
N GLU A 29 -7.15 -9.07 -5.13
CA GLU A 29 -5.83 -8.98 -5.77
C GLU A 29 -4.88 -10.12 -5.33
N PHE A 30 -5.15 -10.78 -4.20
CA PHE A 30 -4.38 -11.92 -3.71
C PHE A 30 -5.00 -13.28 -4.09
N LYS A 31 -6.19 -13.33 -4.69
CA LYS A 31 -6.79 -14.60 -5.11
C LYS A 31 -5.98 -15.22 -6.24
N GLY A 32 -5.36 -16.38 -5.96
CA GLY A 32 -4.49 -17.08 -6.91
C GLY A 32 -3.11 -16.42 -7.10
N ASN A 33 -2.75 -15.44 -6.27
CA ASN A 33 -1.43 -14.81 -6.25
C ASN A 33 -0.69 -15.12 -4.94
N VAL A 34 0.64 -15.12 -5.00
CA VAL A 34 1.47 -15.32 -3.80
C VAL A 34 1.40 -14.09 -2.90
N GLN A 35 1.24 -14.30 -1.60
CA GLN A 35 1.08 -13.24 -0.59
C GLN A 35 2.43 -12.68 -0.13
N THR A 36 3.25 -12.21 -1.06
CA THR A 36 4.56 -11.60 -0.73
C THR A 36 4.45 -10.09 -0.49
N VAL A 37 5.45 -9.53 0.19
CA VAL A 37 5.54 -8.09 0.47
C VAL A 37 5.66 -7.28 -0.83
N GLU A 38 6.35 -7.79 -1.85
CA GLU A 38 6.47 -7.16 -3.17
C GLU A 38 5.12 -7.06 -3.88
N ASN A 39 4.29 -8.12 -3.79
CA ASN A 39 2.95 -8.09 -4.33
C ASN A 39 2.06 -7.10 -3.56
N LEU A 40 2.21 -7.04 -2.23
CA LEU A 40 1.52 -6.04 -1.41
C LEU A 40 1.89 -4.61 -1.82
N ILE A 41 3.18 -4.33 -2.03
CA ILE A 41 3.67 -3.03 -2.51
C ILE A 41 3.01 -2.66 -3.84
N ARG A 42 2.99 -3.57 -4.82
CA ARG A 42 2.36 -3.32 -6.11
C ARG A 42 0.89 -2.92 -5.95
N ILE A 43 0.13 -3.67 -5.14
CA ILE A 43 -1.28 -3.40 -4.90
C ILE A 43 -1.48 -2.04 -4.20
N ILE A 44 -0.61 -1.68 -3.24
CA ILE A 44 -0.70 -0.38 -2.56
C ILE A 44 -0.39 0.77 -3.52
N VAL A 45 0.62 0.63 -4.37
CA VAL A 45 0.94 1.63 -5.41
C VAL A 45 -0.25 1.82 -6.35
N ASP A 46 -0.87 0.73 -6.81
CA ASP A 46 -2.06 0.77 -7.66
C ASP A 46 -3.23 1.51 -6.96
N LYS A 47 -3.43 1.30 -5.66
CA LYS A 47 -4.48 1.99 -4.87
C LYS A 47 -4.21 3.47 -4.64
N LEU A 48 -2.94 3.85 -4.52
CA LEU A 48 -2.51 5.23 -4.31
C LEU A 48 -2.41 6.02 -5.62
N CYS A 49 -2.37 5.33 -6.77
CA CYS A 49 -2.31 5.94 -8.09
C CYS A 49 -3.47 6.94 -8.30
N GLY A 50 -3.12 8.19 -8.64
CA GLY A 50 -4.09 9.27 -8.85
C GLY A 50 -4.78 9.78 -7.58
N LYS A 51 -4.35 9.37 -6.37
CA LYS A 51 -4.89 9.89 -5.10
C LYS A 51 -4.09 11.06 -4.54
N TRP A 52 -2.89 11.29 -5.06
CA TRP A 52 -2.04 12.40 -4.67
C TRP A 52 -2.55 13.73 -5.22
N PRO A 53 -2.43 14.84 -4.46
CA PRO A 53 -2.69 16.18 -4.98
C PRO A 53 -1.77 16.51 -6.17
N LYS A 54 -2.18 17.47 -7.02
CA LYS A 54 -1.36 17.92 -8.14
C LYS A 54 0.03 18.40 -7.65
N GLY A 55 1.07 18.01 -8.39
CA GLY A 55 2.45 18.38 -8.09
C GLY A 55 3.07 17.59 -6.93
N ILE A 56 2.46 16.45 -6.56
CA ILE A 56 2.96 15.54 -5.54
C ILE A 56 3.01 14.14 -6.14
N ASP A 57 4.18 13.54 -6.06
CA ASP A 57 4.44 12.20 -6.56
C ASP A 57 4.91 11.29 -5.42
N LEU A 58 4.55 10.02 -5.50
CA LEU A 58 5.10 8.98 -4.63
C LEU A 58 6.54 8.73 -5.07
N ILE A 59 7.50 8.93 -4.15
CA ILE A 59 8.93 8.70 -4.43
C ILE A 59 9.36 7.29 -4.04
N SER A 60 8.97 6.82 -2.85
CA SER A 60 9.16 5.43 -2.46
C SER A 60 8.06 4.94 -1.53
N LEU A 61 7.86 3.62 -1.56
CA LEU A 61 7.01 2.88 -0.63
C LEU A 61 7.82 1.72 -0.05
N LYS A 62 7.90 1.67 1.27
CA LYS A 62 8.58 0.59 2.00
C LYS A 62 7.61 -0.08 2.96
N ILE A 63 7.56 -1.40 2.92
CA ILE A 63 6.71 -2.21 3.80
C ILE A 63 7.58 -3.17 4.57
N PHE A 64 7.37 -3.22 5.87
CA PHE A 64 7.97 -4.17 6.78
C PHE A 64 6.91 -5.21 7.13
N GLU A 65 7.14 -6.47 6.75
CA GLU A 65 6.33 -7.58 7.25
C GLU A 65 6.77 -7.95 8.67
N THR A 66 8.09 -7.92 8.90
CA THR A 66 8.72 -8.03 10.20
C THR A 66 9.87 -7.02 10.30
N THR A 67 10.61 -7.03 11.40
CA THR A 67 11.79 -6.16 11.56
C THR A 67 12.88 -6.43 10.53
N ASP A 68 13.06 -7.70 10.16
CA ASP A 68 14.14 -8.15 9.27
C ASP A 68 13.65 -8.46 7.85
N ASN A 69 12.33 -8.59 7.65
CA ASN A 69 11.75 -8.79 6.33
C ASN A 69 10.99 -7.56 5.84
N TRP A 70 11.47 -6.98 4.76
CA TRP A 70 10.88 -5.80 4.14
C TRP A 70 11.10 -5.81 2.63
N ALA A 71 10.24 -5.09 1.93
CA ALA A 71 10.44 -4.74 0.53
C ALA A 71 10.28 -3.23 0.35
N GLU A 72 10.92 -2.71 -0.70
CA GLU A 72 10.86 -1.29 -1.06
C GLU A 72 10.73 -1.16 -2.57
N TYR A 73 9.88 -0.22 -2.99
CA TYR A 73 9.73 0.18 -4.38
C TYR A 73 9.95 1.68 -4.47
N SER A 74 10.84 2.08 -5.37
CA SER A 74 11.17 3.47 -5.67
C SER A 74 10.83 3.77 -7.13
N VAL A 75 10.23 4.94 -7.36
CA VAL A 75 9.81 5.42 -8.68
C VAL A 75 10.98 6.09 -9.41
#